data_AF-U6FAF4-F1
#
_entry.id   AF-U6FAF4-F1
#
_cell.length_a   1.000
_cell.length_b   1.000
_cell.length_c   1.000
_cell.angle_alpha   90.00
_cell.angle_beta   90.00
_cell.angle_gamma   90.00
#
_symmetry.space_group_name_H-M   'P 1'
#
loop_
_entity.id
_entity.type
_entity.pdbx_description
1 polymer ?
#
loop_
_entity_poly.entity_id
_entity_poly.type
_entity_poly.pdbx_seq_one_letter_code
_entity_poly.pdbx_strand_id
1 'polypeptide(L)'
;MQKWFPQVSVWIWSLTCMILIFLSNFFSVKAFAESEFWFAAIKVFAIVAFIVLGGLAIAGFLPVKGYHAAPGLANFYRNGWFPNGFSGVFTTMLTVNFAFSGTELIGVTAGEAENPQKAIPSAIKTTLWRLLIFFIGSIAVMSALIPYKVAGVTQSPFVYVLDSIHVPFAANIMNFVVLTAIISAANSGLYASTRMLWSLSNEGTIPAIFKKTNKNGIPVLTLIFSMLGGVFALVSKVRSQLTQFA
;
A
#
# COMPACT_ATOMS: atom_id res chain seq x y z
N MET A 1 -1.56 -13.52 0.96
CA MET A 1 -1.27 -14.97 1.03
C MET A 1 -2.51 -15.82 1.27
N GLN A 2 -3.48 -15.37 2.08
CA GLN A 2 -4.71 -16.14 2.36
C GLN A 2 -5.49 -16.61 1.13
N LYS A 3 -5.45 -15.89 -0.01
CA LYS A 3 -6.10 -16.35 -1.25
C LYS A 3 -5.53 -17.68 -1.76
N TRP A 4 -4.23 -17.93 -1.58
CA TRP A 4 -3.56 -19.16 -2.03
C TRP A 4 -3.43 -20.21 -0.94
N PHE A 5 -3.24 -19.76 0.30
CA PHE A 5 -3.06 -20.62 1.47
C PHE A 5 -4.04 -20.22 2.58
N PRO A 6 -5.35 -20.43 2.40
CA PRO A 6 -6.37 -20.04 3.36
C PRO A 6 -6.25 -20.76 4.71
N GLN A 7 -5.68 -21.97 4.72
CA GLN A 7 -5.44 -22.80 5.89
C GLN A 7 -4.35 -22.26 6.82
N VAL A 8 -3.50 -21.34 6.35
CA VAL A 8 -2.42 -20.76 7.14
C VAL A 8 -2.90 -19.45 7.76
N SER A 9 -2.79 -19.33 9.09
CA SER A 9 -3.25 -18.14 9.79
C SER A 9 -2.48 -16.88 9.37
N VAL A 10 -3.19 -15.74 9.35
CA VAL A 10 -2.64 -14.43 8.94
C VAL A 10 -1.41 -14.06 9.74
N TRP A 11 -1.38 -14.33 11.04
CA TRP A 11 -0.27 -13.92 11.90
C TRP A 11 1.06 -14.55 11.48
N ILE A 12 1.04 -15.79 10.96
CA ILE A 12 2.23 -16.49 10.48
C ILE A 12 2.79 -15.72 9.28
N TRP A 13 1.94 -15.39 8.31
CA TRP A 13 2.35 -14.59 7.14
C TRP A 13 2.84 -13.20 7.53
N SER A 14 2.17 -12.53 8.46
CA SER A 14 2.59 -11.24 8.97
C SER A 14 3.98 -11.30 9.63
N LEU A 15 4.23 -12.33 10.45
CA LEU A 15 5.53 -12.56 11.08
C LEU A 15 6.62 -12.85 10.04
N THR A 16 6.35 -13.70 9.05
CA THR A 16 7.29 -14.00 7.97
C THR A 16 7.65 -12.74 7.19
N CYS A 17 6.66 -11.94 6.78
CA CYS A 17 6.93 -10.67 6.08
C CYS A 17 7.74 -9.70 6.95
N MET A 18 7.42 -9.62 8.25
CA MET A 18 8.14 -8.78 9.20
C MET A 18 9.61 -9.17 9.33
N ILE A 19 9.91 -10.47 9.42
CA ILE A 19 11.29 -10.99 9.46
C ILE A 19 12.00 -10.66 8.14
N LEU A 20 11.36 -10.88 6.99
CA LEU A 20 11.97 -10.58 5.68
C LEU A 20 12.32 -9.10 5.54
N ILE A 21 11.42 -8.20 5.93
CA ILE A 21 11.64 -6.75 5.90
C ILE A 21 12.77 -6.34 6.83
N PHE A 22 12.83 -6.91 8.05
CA PHE A 22 13.92 -6.66 8.99
C PHE A 22 15.27 -7.08 8.43
N LEU A 23 15.37 -8.31 7.91
CA LEU A 23 16.62 -8.85 7.35
C LEU A 23 17.05 -8.03 6.12
N SER A 24 16.10 -7.65 5.25
CA SER A 24 16.40 -6.79 4.10
C SER A 24 17.01 -5.46 4.52
N ASN A 25 16.47 -4.82 5.57
CA ASN A 25 17.00 -3.57 6.11
C ASN A 25 18.32 -3.75 6.88
N PHE A 26 18.59 -4.94 7.42
CA PHE A 26 19.81 -5.22 8.19
C PHE A 26 21.03 -5.56 7.32
N PHE A 27 20.84 -6.20 6.16
CA PHE A 27 21.96 -6.74 5.38
C PHE A 27 22.39 -5.90 4.17
N SER A 28 21.49 -5.27 3.42
CA SER A 28 21.91 -4.63 2.16
C SER A 28 21.00 -3.50 1.69
N VAL A 29 21.53 -2.28 1.72
CA VAL A 29 20.87 -1.07 1.14
C VAL A 29 20.97 -1.07 -0.39
N LYS A 30 22.02 -1.67 -0.98
CA LYS A 30 22.21 -1.71 -2.44
C LYS A 30 21.28 -2.70 -3.14
N ALA A 31 21.13 -3.91 -2.60
CA ALA A 31 20.21 -4.90 -3.16
C ALA A 31 18.74 -4.44 -3.06
N PHE A 32 18.43 -3.61 -2.07
CA PHE A 32 17.12 -2.99 -1.89
C PHE A 32 16.77 -2.03 -3.04
N ALA A 33 17.69 -1.11 -3.40
CA ALA A 33 17.43 -0.11 -4.44
C ALA A 33 17.11 -0.73 -5.81
N GLU A 34 17.85 -1.77 -6.22
CA GLU A 34 17.58 -2.49 -7.47
C GLU A 34 16.27 -3.27 -7.41
N SER A 35 16.00 -3.99 -6.32
CA SER A 35 14.76 -4.76 -6.16
C SER A 35 13.53 -3.86 -6.17
N GLU A 36 13.61 -2.70 -5.53
CA GLU A 36 12.52 -1.74 -5.46
C GLU A 36 12.19 -1.12 -6.82
N PHE A 37 13.19 -0.87 -7.66
CA PHE A 37 12.98 -0.41 -9.03
C PHE A 37 12.11 -1.40 -9.82
N TRP A 38 12.46 -2.68 -9.80
CA TRP A 38 11.69 -3.72 -10.48
C TRP A 38 10.29 -3.90 -9.88
N PHE A 39 10.16 -3.87 -8.55
CA PHE A 39 8.85 -3.95 -7.90
C PHE A 39 7.97 -2.73 -8.24
N ALA A 40 8.54 -1.53 -8.35
CA ALA A 40 7.79 -0.34 -8.76
C ALA A 40 7.25 -0.47 -10.19
N ALA A 41 8.06 -0.99 -11.12
CA ALA A 41 7.64 -1.20 -12.51
C ALA A 41 6.46 -2.17 -12.61
N ILE A 42 6.54 -3.32 -11.93
CA ILE A 42 5.46 -4.33 -11.89
C ILE A 42 4.15 -3.73 -11.35
N LYS A 43 4.23 -2.94 -10.27
CA LYS A 43 3.06 -2.28 -9.66
C LYS A 43 2.38 -1.32 -10.63
N VAL A 44 3.16 -0.46 -11.30
CA VAL A 44 2.61 0.51 -12.25
C VAL A 44 1.91 -0.21 -13.39
N PHE A 45 2.55 -1.23 -13.98
CA PHE A 45 1.94 -2.02 -15.05
C PHE A 45 0.63 -2.67 -14.61
N ALA A 46 0.60 -3.29 -13.42
CA ALA A 46 -0.61 -3.94 -12.91
C ALA A 46 -1.77 -2.97 -12.67
N ILE A 47 -1.49 -1.76 -12.17
CA ILE A 47 -2.52 -0.74 -11.97
C ILE A 47 -3.04 -0.21 -13.30
N VAL A 48 -2.17 0.01 -14.29
CA VAL A 48 -2.60 0.41 -15.64
C VAL A 48 -3.48 -0.67 -16.26
N ALA A 49 -3.06 -1.94 -16.20
CA ALA A 49 -3.85 -3.07 -16.69
C ALA A 49 -5.20 -3.18 -15.96
N PHE A 50 -5.22 -2.98 -14.64
CA PHE A 50 -6.45 -2.96 -13.85
C PHE A 50 -7.41 -1.85 -14.31
N ILE A 51 -6.91 -0.63 -14.52
CA ILE A 51 -7.73 0.49 -14.99
C ILE A 51 -8.31 0.20 -16.38
N VAL A 52 -7.51 -0.33 -17.30
CA VAL A 52 -7.96 -0.69 -18.65
C VAL A 52 -9.02 -1.79 -18.61
N LEU A 53 -8.75 -2.90 -17.92
CA LEU A 53 -9.70 -4.02 -17.81
C LEU A 53 -10.99 -3.60 -17.09
N GLY A 54 -10.86 -2.80 -16.03
CA GLY A 54 -12.00 -2.22 -15.33
C GLY A 54 -12.82 -1.29 -16.20
N GLY A 55 -12.18 -0.42 -16.97
CA GLY A 55 -12.85 0.46 -17.93
C GLY A 55 -13.62 -0.32 -19.00
N LEU A 56 -13.02 -1.38 -19.54
CA LEU A 56 -13.69 -2.29 -20.49
C LEU A 56 -14.89 -2.99 -19.87
N ALA A 57 -14.78 -3.43 -18.61
CA ALA A 57 -15.89 -4.02 -17.87
C ALA A 57 -17.02 -3.02 -17.61
N ILE A 58 -16.70 -1.77 -17.24
CA ILE A 58 -17.69 -0.70 -17.04
C ILE A 58 -18.45 -0.40 -18.32
N ALA A 59 -17.74 -0.35 -19.46
CA ALA A 59 -18.31 -0.13 -20.78
C ALA A 59 -19.10 -1.33 -21.33
N GLY A 60 -19.06 -2.48 -20.65
CA GLY A 60 -19.80 -3.69 -21.05
C GLY A 60 -19.09 -4.59 -22.06
N PHE A 61 -17.82 -4.33 -22.38
CA PHE A 61 -17.02 -5.21 -23.26
C PHE A 61 -16.58 -6.51 -22.57
N LEU A 62 -16.57 -6.53 -21.24
CA LEU A 62 -16.24 -7.72 -20.44
C LEU A 62 -17.42 -8.11 -19.54
N PRO A 63 -17.79 -9.40 -19.47
CA PRO A 63 -18.85 -9.87 -18.59
C PRO A 63 -18.42 -9.81 -17.12
N VAL A 64 -19.25 -9.18 -16.30
CA VAL A 64 -19.05 -9.01 -14.86
C VAL A 64 -20.06 -9.87 -14.09
N LYS A 65 -19.58 -10.72 -13.17
CA LYS A 65 -20.46 -11.52 -12.30
C LYS A 65 -21.44 -10.62 -11.54
N GLY A 66 -22.73 -10.98 -11.56
CA GLY A 66 -23.80 -10.23 -10.89
C GLY A 66 -24.41 -9.09 -11.71
N TYR A 67 -23.96 -8.90 -12.95
CA TYR A 67 -24.53 -7.92 -13.89
C TYR A 67 -25.03 -8.60 -15.16
N HIS A 68 -26.28 -8.34 -15.55
CA HIS A 68 -26.88 -8.82 -16.80
C HIS A 68 -26.61 -7.88 -17.99
N ALA A 69 -26.20 -6.64 -17.72
CA ALA A 69 -25.87 -5.60 -18.70
C ALA A 69 -24.64 -4.82 -18.22
N ALA A 70 -24.11 -3.91 -19.05
CA ALA A 70 -22.99 -3.06 -18.70
C ALA A 70 -23.23 -2.37 -17.34
N PRO A 71 -22.37 -2.57 -16.32
CA PRO A 71 -22.54 -1.96 -15.00
C PRO A 71 -22.60 -0.44 -15.04
N GLY A 72 -21.90 0.17 -16.01
CA GLY A 72 -21.82 1.61 -16.18
C GLY A 72 -21.36 2.30 -14.90
N LEU A 73 -21.88 3.51 -14.67
CA LEU A 73 -21.60 4.29 -13.46
C LEU A 73 -22.72 4.20 -12.42
N ALA A 74 -23.63 3.22 -12.55
CA ALA A 74 -24.83 3.15 -11.72
C ALA A 74 -24.51 3.11 -10.22
N ASN A 75 -23.42 2.44 -9.83
CA ASN A 75 -23.01 2.34 -8.43
C ASN A 75 -22.61 3.68 -7.79
N PHE A 76 -22.28 4.72 -8.57
CA PHE A 76 -21.94 6.05 -8.04
C PHE A 76 -23.15 6.78 -7.43
N TYR A 77 -24.33 6.60 -8.01
CA TYR A 77 -25.50 7.41 -7.65
C TYR A 77 -26.72 6.58 -7.20
N ARG A 78 -26.75 5.27 -7.46
CA ARG A 78 -27.91 4.40 -7.14
C ARG A 78 -28.32 4.41 -5.66
N ASN A 79 -27.40 4.66 -4.75
CA ASN A 79 -27.69 4.73 -3.31
C ASN A 79 -27.56 6.16 -2.74
N GLY A 80 -27.64 7.17 -3.60
CA GLY A 80 -27.32 8.56 -3.27
C GLY A 80 -25.81 8.81 -3.24
N TRP A 81 -25.43 10.10 -3.24
CA TRP A 81 -24.03 10.53 -3.30
C TRP A 81 -23.28 10.30 -1.97
N PHE A 82 -24.02 10.25 -0.86
CA PHE A 82 -23.49 10.06 0.49
C PHE A 82 -24.28 8.97 1.24
N PRO A 83 -24.11 7.68 0.89
CA PRO A 83 -24.89 6.59 1.47
C PRO A 83 -24.68 6.40 2.99
N ASN A 84 -23.56 6.89 3.54
CA ASN A 84 -23.29 6.90 4.99
C ASN A 84 -23.44 8.30 5.63
N GLY A 85 -24.07 9.24 4.92
CA GLY A 85 -24.09 10.64 5.32
C GLY A 85 -22.75 11.36 5.12
N PHE A 86 -22.75 12.67 5.37
CA PHE A 86 -21.59 13.53 5.17
C PHE A 86 -20.46 13.25 6.18
N SER A 87 -20.77 12.71 7.36
CA SER A 87 -19.79 12.28 8.35
C SER A 87 -18.82 11.21 7.81
N GLY A 88 -19.30 10.31 6.93
CA GLY A 88 -18.48 9.30 6.29
C GLY A 88 -17.36 9.86 5.40
N VAL A 89 -17.54 11.09 4.88
CA VAL A 89 -16.49 11.79 4.12
C VAL A 89 -15.29 12.06 5.00
N PHE A 90 -15.49 12.50 6.24
CA PHE A 90 -14.40 12.78 7.18
C PHE A 90 -13.62 11.52 7.56
N THR A 91 -14.31 10.41 7.84
CA THR A 91 -13.64 9.11 8.10
C THR A 91 -12.84 8.62 6.89
N THR A 92 -13.38 8.83 5.68
CA THR A 92 -12.69 8.49 4.43
C THR A 92 -11.48 9.40 4.21
N MET A 93 -11.59 10.70 4.46
CA MET A 93 -10.48 11.65 4.37
C MET A 93 -9.34 11.27 5.30
N LEU A 94 -9.62 10.86 6.55
CA LEU A 94 -8.59 10.38 7.47
C LEU A 94 -7.90 9.11 6.95
N THR A 95 -8.67 8.17 6.40
CA THR A 95 -8.13 6.93 5.82
C THR A 95 -7.25 7.21 4.60
N VAL A 96 -7.68 8.11 3.73
CA VAL A 96 -6.91 8.56 2.55
C VAL A 96 -5.65 9.29 2.97
N ASN A 97 -5.72 10.17 3.96
CA ASN A 97 -4.56 10.88 4.50
C ASN A 97 -3.50 9.88 4.99
N PHE A 98 -3.91 8.89 5.78
CA PHE A 98 -3.02 7.83 6.25
C PHE A 98 -2.42 7.00 5.10
N ALA A 99 -3.20 6.70 4.06
CA ALA A 99 -2.71 5.96 2.89
C ALA A 99 -1.65 6.71 2.06
N PHE A 100 -1.56 8.04 2.21
CA PHE A 100 -0.60 8.89 1.51
C PHE A 100 0.50 9.49 2.40
N SER A 101 0.56 9.10 3.67
CA SER A 101 1.76 9.26 4.48
C SER A 101 2.94 8.57 3.78
N GLY A 102 4.04 9.28 3.60
CA GLY A 102 5.22 8.91 2.82
C GLY A 102 5.50 9.84 1.63
N THR A 103 4.53 10.66 1.21
CA THR A 103 4.75 11.68 0.16
C THR A 103 5.64 12.82 0.64
N GLU A 104 5.74 13.02 1.95
CA GLU A 104 6.68 13.94 2.61
C GLU A 104 8.15 13.56 2.39
N LEU A 105 8.44 12.33 1.93
CA LEU A 105 9.80 11.90 1.62
C LEU A 105 10.43 12.75 0.50
N ILE A 106 9.63 13.33 -0.39
CA ILE A 106 10.09 14.32 -1.38
C ILE A 106 10.71 15.54 -0.67
N GLY A 107 10.14 15.95 0.46
CA GLY A 107 10.67 17.03 1.30
C GLY A 107 11.93 16.64 2.06
N VAL A 108 12.04 15.39 2.53
CA VAL A 108 13.26 14.90 3.21
C VAL A 108 14.43 14.80 2.23
N THR A 109 14.17 14.27 1.04
CA THR A 109 15.17 14.10 -0.04
C THR A 109 15.51 15.40 -0.76
N ALA A 110 14.76 16.48 -0.54
CA ALA A 110 15.05 17.80 -1.08
C ALA A 110 16.46 18.30 -0.74
N GLY A 111 16.96 18.01 0.47
CA GLY A 111 18.29 18.41 0.93
C GLY A 111 19.43 17.64 0.26
N GLU A 112 19.13 16.50 -0.34
CA GLU A 112 20.09 15.62 -1.02
C GLU A 112 19.96 15.68 -2.56
N ALA A 113 18.99 16.44 -3.08
CA ALA A 113 18.69 16.50 -4.51
C ALA A 113 19.65 17.44 -5.26
N GLU A 114 20.13 17.00 -6.42
CA GLU A 114 20.86 17.88 -7.35
C GLU A 114 19.89 18.92 -7.94
N ASN A 115 20.21 20.21 -7.80
CA ASN A 115 19.38 21.34 -8.26
C ASN A 115 17.95 21.31 -7.70
N PRO A 116 17.77 21.44 -6.37
CA PRO A 116 16.48 21.29 -5.70
C PRO A 116 15.41 22.25 -6.23
N GLN A 117 15.79 23.44 -6.70
CA GLN A 117 14.86 24.44 -7.27
C GLN A 117 14.09 23.92 -8.50
N LYS A 118 14.66 22.97 -9.25
CA LYS A 118 14.01 22.35 -10.42
C LYS A 118 13.53 20.93 -10.13
N ALA A 119 14.32 20.15 -9.39
CA ALA A 119 14.02 18.75 -9.11
C ALA A 119 12.75 18.60 -8.26
N ILE A 120 12.61 19.40 -7.21
CA ILE A 120 11.48 19.29 -6.27
C ILE A 120 10.14 19.63 -6.94
N PRO A 121 9.97 20.78 -7.63
CA PRO A 121 8.69 21.07 -8.30
C PRO A 121 8.31 20.03 -9.36
N SER A 122 9.29 19.53 -10.10
CA SER A 122 9.07 18.48 -11.10
C SER A 122 8.62 17.16 -10.47
N ALA A 123 9.27 16.75 -9.38
CA ALA A 123 8.93 15.54 -8.63
C ALA A 123 7.52 15.63 -8.04
N ILE A 124 7.14 16.79 -7.47
CA ILE A 124 5.79 17.03 -6.94
C ILE A 124 4.76 16.90 -8.06
N LYS A 125 4.94 17.63 -9.18
CA LYS A 125 4.00 17.61 -10.31
C LYS A 125 3.83 16.20 -10.88
N THR A 126 4.93 15.46 -11.04
CA THR A 126 4.91 14.09 -11.55
C THR A 126 4.18 13.14 -10.58
N THR A 127 4.41 13.32 -9.27
CA THR A 127 3.73 12.54 -8.23
C THR A 127 2.23 12.80 -8.23
N LEU A 128 1.81 14.07 -8.33
CA LEU A 128 0.40 14.43 -8.40
C LEU A 128 -0.31 13.84 -9.63
N TRP A 129 0.31 13.93 -10.81
CA TRP A 129 -0.26 13.32 -12.01
C TRP A 129 -0.41 11.80 -11.90
N ARG A 130 0.59 11.12 -11.34
CA ARG A 130 0.51 9.67 -11.07
C ARG A 130 -0.61 9.35 -10.08
N LEU A 131 -0.82 10.17 -9.06
CA LEU A 131 -1.89 10.00 -8.08
C LEU A 131 -3.27 10.18 -8.72
N LEU A 132 -3.45 11.20 -9.56
CA LEU A 132 -4.70 11.39 -10.30
C LEU A 132 -5.00 10.22 -11.23
N ILE A 133 -4.02 9.74 -11.99
CA ILE A 133 -4.26 8.67 -12.97
C ILE A 133 -4.44 7.32 -12.26
N PHE A 134 -3.48 6.93 -11.42
CA PHE A 134 -3.46 5.57 -10.86
C PHE A 134 -4.39 5.40 -9.68
N PHE A 135 -4.38 6.33 -8.73
CA PHE A 135 -5.19 6.19 -7.53
C PHE A 135 -6.65 6.57 -7.79
N ILE A 136 -6.92 7.78 -8.29
CA ILE A 136 -8.30 8.20 -8.57
C ILE A 136 -8.91 7.31 -9.66
N GLY A 137 -8.15 6.95 -10.70
CA GLY A 137 -8.61 6.01 -11.72
C GLY A 137 -8.97 4.63 -11.16
N SER A 138 -8.13 4.06 -10.28
CA SER A 138 -8.45 2.76 -9.65
C SER A 138 -9.66 2.84 -8.73
N ILE A 139 -9.77 3.90 -7.92
CA ILE A 139 -10.94 4.12 -7.05
C ILE A 139 -12.20 4.29 -7.88
N ALA A 140 -12.15 5.05 -8.98
CA ALA A 140 -13.30 5.22 -9.86
C ALA A 140 -13.76 3.89 -10.45
N VAL A 141 -12.83 3.02 -10.88
CA VAL A 141 -13.14 1.67 -11.36
C VAL A 141 -13.78 0.82 -10.27
N MET A 142 -13.22 0.82 -9.06
CA MET A 142 -13.78 0.08 -7.93
C MET A 142 -15.17 0.58 -7.55
N SER A 143 -15.38 1.90 -7.48
CA SER A 143 -16.66 2.50 -7.18
C SER A 143 -17.70 2.21 -8.27
N ALA A 144 -17.28 2.06 -9.53
CA ALA A 144 -18.17 1.68 -10.62
C ALA A 144 -18.59 0.21 -10.56
N LEU A 145 -17.68 -0.70 -10.17
CA LEU A 145 -17.88 -2.15 -10.29
C LEU A 145 -18.26 -2.86 -8.98
N ILE A 146 -17.94 -2.27 -7.82
CA ILE A 146 -18.22 -2.86 -6.51
C ILE A 146 -19.43 -2.14 -5.89
N PRO A 147 -20.56 -2.85 -5.68
CA PRO A 147 -21.69 -2.26 -4.96
C PRO A 147 -21.27 -1.85 -3.54
N TYR A 148 -21.64 -0.64 -3.13
CA TYR A 148 -21.22 -0.07 -1.83
C TYR A 148 -21.46 -1.01 -0.63
N LYS A 149 -22.57 -1.76 -0.62
CA LYS A 149 -22.91 -2.70 0.46
C LYS A 149 -21.95 -3.89 0.62
N VAL A 150 -21.19 -4.23 -0.42
CA VAL A 150 -20.20 -5.32 -0.41
C VAL A 150 -18.76 -4.80 -0.49
N ALA A 151 -18.55 -3.48 -0.46
CA ALA A 151 -17.22 -2.87 -0.54
C ALA A 151 -16.31 -3.16 0.68
N GLY A 152 -16.82 -3.83 1.71
CA GLY A 152 -16.09 -4.27 2.91
C GLY A 152 -15.59 -5.72 2.89
N VAL A 153 -15.42 -6.34 1.71
CA VAL A 153 -14.95 -7.73 1.58
C VAL A 153 -13.60 -7.97 2.27
N THR A 154 -13.42 -9.18 2.79
CA THR A 154 -12.18 -9.68 3.43
C THR A 154 -10.97 -9.79 2.49
N GLN A 155 -11.17 -9.61 1.19
CA GLN A 155 -10.11 -9.63 0.17
C GLN A 155 -9.88 -8.25 -0.46
N SER A 156 -8.70 -8.05 -1.06
CA SER A 156 -8.36 -6.79 -1.74
C SER A 156 -9.42 -6.41 -2.80
N PRO A 157 -9.92 -5.16 -2.82
CA PRO A 157 -10.88 -4.68 -3.83
C PRO A 157 -10.39 -4.84 -5.28
N PHE A 158 -9.08 -4.69 -5.51
CA PHE A 158 -8.47 -4.94 -6.82
C PHE A 158 -8.64 -6.39 -7.26
N VAL A 159 -8.38 -7.31 -6.33
CA VAL A 159 -8.52 -8.75 -6.56
C VAL A 159 -9.98 -9.11 -6.74
N TYR A 160 -10.88 -8.53 -5.94
CA TYR A 160 -12.33 -8.75 -6.04
C TYR A 160 -12.87 -8.39 -7.42
N VAL A 161 -12.52 -7.21 -7.95
CA VAL A 161 -12.95 -6.77 -9.29
C VAL A 161 -12.40 -7.70 -10.38
N LEU A 162 -11.13 -8.11 -10.30
CA LEU A 162 -10.57 -9.02 -11.30
C LEU A 162 -11.08 -10.47 -11.18
N ASP A 163 -11.66 -10.85 -10.03
CA ASP A 163 -12.30 -12.15 -9.83
C ASP A 163 -13.76 -12.15 -10.32
N SER A 164 -14.38 -10.95 -10.35
CA SER A 164 -15.73 -10.73 -10.88
C SER A 164 -15.74 -10.55 -12.40
N ILE A 165 -14.66 -10.06 -12.99
CA ILE A 165 -14.44 -10.03 -14.44
C ILE A 165 -13.84 -11.38 -14.86
N HIS A 166 -14.41 -12.04 -15.87
CA HIS A 166 -14.04 -13.42 -16.26
C HIS A 166 -12.68 -13.55 -16.97
N VAL A 167 -11.64 -12.86 -16.50
CA VAL A 167 -10.27 -12.96 -17.04
C VAL A 167 -9.47 -14.00 -16.23
N PRO A 168 -9.04 -15.11 -16.85
CA PRO A 168 -8.25 -16.13 -16.17
C PRO A 168 -6.98 -15.56 -15.54
N PHE A 169 -6.63 -16.04 -14.35
CA PHE A 169 -5.43 -15.68 -13.59
C PHE A 169 -5.27 -14.21 -13.17
N ALA A 170 -6.05 -13.26 -13.70
CA ALA A 170 -5.91 -11.83 -13.41
C ALA A 170 -5.98 -11.52 -11.91
N ALA A 171 -6.94 -12.11 -11.20
CA ALA A 171 -7.08 -11.95 -9.75
C ALA A 171 -5.87 -12.52 -8.97
N ASN A 172 -5.27 -13.61 -9.44
CA ASN A 172 -4.09 -14.21 -8.82
C ASN A 172 -2.84 -13.35 -9.04
N ILE A 173 -2.62 -12.89 -10.28
CA ILE A 173 -1.52 -11.99 -10.61
C ILE A 173 -1.65 -10.70 -9.79
N MET A 174 -2.84 -10.12 -9.71
CA MET A 174 -3.05 -8.91 -8.92
C MET A 174 -2.83 -9.14 -7.43
N ASN A 175 -3.24 -10.29 -6.89
CA ASN A 175 -2.95 -10.65 -5.50
C ASN A 175 -1.44 -10.74 -5.24
N PHE A 176 -0.67 -11.30 -6.18
CA PHE A 176 0.79 -11.28 -6.11
C PHE A 176 1.35 -9.86 -6.10
N VAL A 177 0.90 -9.03 -7.04
CA VAL A 177 1.36 -7.64 -7.13
C VAL A 177 1.04 -6.86 -5.87
N VAL A 178 -0.17 -6.98 -5.33
CA VAL A 178 -0.57 -6.32 -4.06
C VAL A 178 0.34 -6.75 -2.90
N LEU A 179 0.71 -8.04 -2.81
CA LEU A 179 1.61 -8.51 -1.75
C LEU A 179 3.02 -7.93 -1.91
N THR A 180 3.57 -7.93 -3.12
CA THR A 180 4.86 -7.28 -3.38
C THR A 180 4.81 -5.77 -3.13
N ALA A 181 3.66 -5.14 -3.40
CA ALA A 181 3.43 -3.72 -3.16
C ALA A 181 3.51 -3.38 -1.67
N ILE A 182 2.81 -4.15 -0.84
CA ILE A 182 2.79 -3.98 0.62
C ILE A 182 4.19 -4.22 1.20
N ILE A 183 4.91 -5.26 0.75
CA ILE A 183 6.26 -5.56 1.26
C ILE A 183 7.23 -4.43 0.91
N SER A 184 7.24 -3.94 -0.33
CA SER A 184 8.14 -2.84 -0.71
C SER A 184 7.77 -1.53 -0.01
N ALA A 185 6.48 -1.21 0.16
CA ALA A 185 6.07 -0.01 0.91
C ALA A 185 6.50 -0.10 2.39
N ALA A 186 6.30 -1.25 3.03
CA ALA A 186 6.74 -1.48 4.41
C ALA A 186 8.26 -1.42 4.56
N ASN A 187 9.02 -1.91 3.58
CA ASN A 187 10.47 -1.84 3.59
C ASN A 187 10.97 -0.38 3.51
N SER A 188 10.43 0.40 2.56
CA SER A 188 10.71 1.84 2.43
C SER A 188 10.34 2.62 3.71
N GLY A 189 9.18 2.34 4.30
CA GLY A 189 8.75 2.98 5.55
C GLY A 189 9.64 2.64 6.75
N LEU A 190 10.10 1.39 6.85
CA LEU A 190 11.05 0.99 7.90
C LEU A 190 12.40 1.67 7.70
N TYR A 191 12.89 1.76 6.46
CA TYR A 191 14.13 2.47 6.15
C TYR A 191 14.05 3.95 6.54
N ALA A 192 12.98 4.64 6.14
CA ALA A 192 12.77 6.05 6.42
C ALA A 192 12.67 6.33 7.93
N SER A 193 11.85 5.57 8.66
CA SER A 193 11.70 5.73 10.12
C SER A 193 13.01 5.47 10.88
N THR A 194 13.77 4.44 10.47
CA THR A 194 15.09 4.10 11.02
C THR A 194 16.08 5.24 10.86
N ARG A 195 16.11 5.89 9.69
CA ARG A 195 16.99 7.03 9.39
C ARG A 195 16.54 8.32 10.07
N MET A 196 15.23 8.56 10.16
CA MET A 196 14.68 9.72 10.86
C MET A 196 15.03 9.70 12.35
N LEU A 197 14.83 8.57 13.04
CA LEU A 197 15.25 8.41 14.44
C LEU A 197 16.75 8.61 14.61
N TRP A 198 17.56 8.08 13.70
CA TRP A 198 19.00 8.26 13.74
C TRP A 198 19.42 9.73 13.56
N SER A 199 18.77 10.46 12.64
CA SER A 199 19.01 11.90 12.42
C SER A 199 18.66 12.73 13.65
N LEU A 200 17.49 12.50 14.24
CA LEU A 200 17.06 13.15 15.48
C LEU A 200 18.05 12.89 16.62
N SER A 201 18.58 11.67 16.71
CA SER A 201 19.59 11.35 17.71
C SER A 201 20.84 12.20 17.48
N ASN A 202 21.34 12.27 16.25
CA ASN A 202 22.51 13.07 15.88
C ASN A 202 22.36 14.56 16.22
N GLU A 203 21.18 15.13 15.99
CA GLU A 203 20.80 16.50 16.37
C GLU A 203 20.63 16.71 17.89
N GLY A 204 20.65 15.63 18.68
CA GLY A 204 20.55 15.70 20.14
C GLY A 204 19.11 15.80 20.66
N THR A 205 18.09 15.60 19.81
CA THR A 205 16.68 15.67 20.21
C THR A 205 16.17 14.38 20.85
N ILE A 206 16.83 13.25 20.62
CA ILE A 206 16.56 11.96 21.28
C ILE A 206 17.86 11.32 21.82
N PRO A 207 17.79 10.29 22.69
CA PRO A 207 18.96 9.72 23.36
C PRO A 207 20.10 9.33 22.41
N ALA A 208 21.33 9.65 22.79
CA ALA A 208 22.54 9.45 21.97
C ALA A 208 22.86 7.98 21.66
N ILE A 209 22.22 7.02 22.37
CA ILE A 209 22.37 5.60 22.11
C ILE A 209 21.93 5.22 20.67
N PHE A 210 20.99 5.98 20.10
CA PHE A 210 20.50 5.78 18.73
C PHE A 210 21.45 6.28 17.63
N LYS A 211 22.54 7.00 17.96
CA LYS A 211 23.56 7.45 16.98
C LYS A 211 24.40 6.30 16.42
N LYS A 212 24.56 5.21 17.17
CA LYS A 212 25.50 4.12 16.84
C LYS A 212 25.05 3.33 15.61
N THR A 213 25.97 3.14 14.67
CA THR A 213 25.78 2.32 13.47
C THR A 213 26.65 1.05 13.53
N ASN A 214 26.25 0.01 12.79
CA ASN A 214 27.07 -1.19 12.60
C ASN A 214 28.16 -0.94 11.52
N LYS A 215 28.98 -1.97 11.23
CA LYS A 215 30.04 -1.91 10.21
C LYS A 215 29.53 -1.58 8.79
N ASN A 216 28.25 -1.81 8.53
CA ASN A 216 27.60 -1.55 7.24
C ASN A 216 26.87 -0.19 7.22
N GLY A 217 27.04 0.66 8.24
CA GLY A 217 26.43 1.99 8.31
C GLY A 217 24.94 2.00 8.66
N ILE A 218 24.43 0.91 9.24
CA ILE A 218 23.01 0.73 9.60
C ILE A 218 22.83 0.98 11.10
N PRO A 219 21.94 1.91 11.52
CA PRO A 219 21.66 2.17 12.93
C PRO A 219 20.73 1.08 13.50
N VAL A 220 21.33 -0.03 13.96
CA VAL A 220 20.60 -1.25 14.35
C VAL A 220 19.61 -0.99 15.50
N LEU A 221 19.95 -0.12 16.45
CA LEU A 221 19.07 0.15 17.58
C LEU A 221 17.82 0.93 17.17
N THR A 222 17.94 1.89 16.23
CA THR A 222 16.76 2.58 15.70
C THR A 222 15.92 1.63 14.85
N LEU A 223 16.55 0.74 14.08
CA LEU A 223 15.85 -0.29 13.31
C LEU A 223 15.00 -1.20 14.22
N ILE A 224 15.59 -1.73 15.31
CA ILE A 224 14.87 -2.57 16.28
C ILE A 224 13.72 -1.79 16.92
N PHE A 225 13.95 -0.53 17.28
CA PHE A 225 12.92 0.31 17.88
C PHE A 225 11.75 0.59 16.92
N SER A 226 12.04 0.91 15.65
CA SER A 226 11.02 1.11 14.62
C SER A 226 10.16 -0.14 14.38
N MET A 227 10.71 -1.33 14.60
CA MET A 227 9.96 -2.59 14.48
C MET A 227 8.92 -2.81 15.58
N LEU A 228 8.98 -2.09 16.70
CA LEU A 228 8.02 -2.22 17.79
C LEU A 228 6.58 -1.96 17.32
N GLY A 229 6.37 -0.98 16.44
CA GLY A 229 5.05 -0.72 15.84
C GLY A 229 4.49 -1.93 15.10
N GLY A 230 5.36 -2.64 14.34
CA GLY A 230 5.01 -3.89 13.68
C GLY A 230 4.69 -5.02 14.67
N VAL A 231 5.44 -5.10 15.78
CA VAL A 231 5.19 -6.10 16.85
C VAL A 231 3.81 -5.85 17.47
N PHE A 232 3.50 -4.60 17.83
CA PHE A 232 2.21 -4.25 18.41
C PHE A 232 1.05 -4.53 17.45
N ALA A 233 1.22 -4.24 16.16
CA ALA A 233 0.23 -4.59 15.14
C ALA A 233 0.01 -6.11 15.03
N LEU A 234 1.10 -6.90 15.09
CA LEU A 234 1.03 -8.36 15.07
C LEU A 234 0.31 -8.91 16.31
N VAL A 235 0.66 -8.42 17.50
CA VAL A 235 0.02 -8.81 18.77
C VAL A 235 -1.47 -8.46 18.77
N SER A 236 -1.82 -7.26 18.30
CA SER A 236 -3.22 -6.84 18.13
C SER A 236 -3.98 -7.79 17.19
N LYS A 237 -3.35 -8.20 16.08
CA LYS A 237 -3.96 -9.15 15.14
C LYS A 237 -4.17 -10.54 15.74
N VAL A 238 -3.18 -11.06 16.48
CA VAL A 238 -3.29 -12.35 17.19
C VAL A 238 -4.41 -12.29 18.22
N ARG A 239 -4.50 -11.20 19.00
CA ARG A 239 -5.56 -11.02 20.00
C ARG A 239 -6.94 -10.96 19.34
N SER A 240 -7.09 -10.20 18.26
CA SER A 240 -8.34 -10.12 17.49
C SER A 240 -8.79 -11.49 16.97
N GLN A 241 -7.85 -12.32 16.49
CA GLN A 241 -8.17 -13.69 16.07
C GLN A 241 -8.64 -14.54 17.25
N LEU A 242 -7.94 -14.49 18.39
CA LEU A 242 -8.33 -15.25 19.59
C LEU A 242 -9.73 -14.85 20.12
N THR A 243 -10.09 -13.58 20.07
CA THR A 243 -11.44 -13.10 20.47
C THR A 243 -12.55 -13.46 19.48
N GLN A 244 -12.25 -13.85 18.24
CA GLN A 244 -13.27 -14.36 17.30
C GLN A 244 -13.65 -15.83 17.56
N PHE A 245 -12.89 -16.54 18.39
CA PHE A 245 -13.12 -17.95 18.74
C PHE A 245 -13.59 -18.17 20.19
N ALA A 246 -13.93 -17.08 20.91
CA ALA A 246 -14.51 -17.09 22.25
C ALA A 246 -15.92 -16.51 22.21
#